data_AF-A0A7U3YAM1-F1
#
_entry.id   AF-A0A7U3YAM1-F1
#
_cell.length_a   1.000
_cell.length_b   1.000
_cell.length_c   1.000
_cell.angle_alpha   90.00
_cell.angle_beta   90.00
_cell.angle_gamma   90.00
#
_symmetry.space_group_name_H-M   'P 1'
#
loop_
_entity.id
_entity.type
_entity.pdbx_description
1 polymer ?
#
loop_
_entity_poly.entity_id
_entity_poly.type
_entity_poly.pdbx_seq_one_letter_code
_entity_poly.pdbx_strand_id
1 'polypeptide(L)'
;MKIINILFCLFLLMLNGCNSNDNDTLKNNAQQTKSRGKRDLTQKEEVQQEKPKSKEDLLREKLSEDQKTHLDWLKTALTDAGEFEKFLGYDEDKIKTALDHIKKELDKCNGNDDGKNTFKQVVQGALGGGIDKFTEQSNSTCDGGNS
;
A
#
# COMPACT_ATOMS: atom_id res chain seq x y z
N MET A 1 -13.86 27.38 15.73
CA MET A 1 -13.11 28.15 14.72
C MET A 1 -12.03 27.23 14.18
N LYS A 2 -12.13 26.85 12.91
CA LYS A 2 -11.33 25.77 12.29
C LYS A 2 -10.17 26.40 11.53
N ILE A 3 -8.96 26.21 12.03
CA ILE A 3 -7.73 26.60 11.32
C ILE A 3 -7.50 25.51 10.27
N ILE A 4 -8.11 25.67 9.09
CA ILE A 4 -7.78 24.85 7.94
C ILE A 4 -6.41 25.31 7.46
N ASN A 5 -5.43 24.42 7.56
CA ASN A 5 -4.06 24.68 7.14
C ASN A 5 -4.00 24.68 5.60
N ILE A 6 -4.38 25.81 5.00
CA ILE A 6 -4.42 26.08 3.54
C ILE A 6 -3.10 25.71 2.84
N LEU A 7 -2.00 25.63 3.58
CA LEU A 7 -0.70 25.18 3.08
C LEU A 7 -0.74 23.75 2.50
N PHE A 8 -1.61 22.88 3.03
CA PHE A 8 -1.77 21.51 2.54
C PHE A 8 -2.57 21.45 1.23
N CYS A 9 -3.52 22.35 1.02
CA CYS A 9 -4.33 22.41 -0.20
C CYS A 9 -3.52 22.86 -1.43
N LEU A 10 -2.48 23.69 -1.24
CA LEU A 10 -1.65 24.20 -2.34
C LEU A 10 -0.70 23.13 -2.94
N PHE A 11 -0.28 22.14 -2.16
CA PHE A 11 0.55 21.03 -2.67
C PHE A 11 -0.23 20.10 -3.62
N LEU A 12 -1.56 19.99 -3.48
CA LEU A 12 -2.40 19.13 -4.31
C LEU A 12 -2.55 19.63 -5.77
N LEU A 13 -2.42 20.93 -6.01
CA LEU A 13 -2.59 21.53 -7.34
C LEU A 13 -1.37 21.32 -8.25
N MET A 14 -0.18 21.07 -7.70
CA MET A 14 1.05 20.95 -8.47
C MET A 14 1.32 19.52 -8.98
N LEU A 15 0.64 18.50 -8.45
CA LEU A 15 0.87 17.09 -8.82
C LEU A 15 -0.01 16.59 -9.99
N ASN A 16 -1.00 17.38 -10.42
CA ASN A 16 -1.80 17.11 -11.62
C ASN A 16 -1.25 17.80 -12.90
N GLY A 17 -0.06 18.40 -12.80
CA GLY A 17 0.63 19.08 -13.90
C GLY A 17 1.70 18.22 -14.56
N CYS A 18 1.34 17.07 -15.14
CA CYS A 18 2.19 16.40 -16.12
C CYS A 18 1.37 16.15 -17.39
N ASN A 19 1.57 17.01 -18.39
CA ASN A 19 1.00 16.91 -19.72
C ASN A 19 2.11 16.62 -20.75
N SER A 20 1.79 15.70 -21.67
CA SER A 20 2.33 15.45 -23.01
C SER A 20 3.60 14.60 -23.19
N ASN A 21 3.32 13.36 -23.66
CA ASN A 21 3.77 12.70 -24.90
C ASN A 21 5.27 12.55 -25.21
N ASP A 22 5.72 11.30 -25.43
CA ASP A 22 6.16 10.79 -26.74
C ASP A 22 6.68 9.34 -26.57
N ASN A 23 6.00 8.38 -27.18
CA ASN A 23 6.43 6.98 -27.24
C ASN A 23 6.45 6.56 -28.71
N ASP A 24 7.58 6.79 -29.38
CA ASP A 24 7.88 6.17 -30.67
C ASP A 24 9.40 6.18 -30.92
N THR A 25 10.04 5.01 -30.88
CA THR A 25 11.26 4.72 -31.68
C THR A 25 11.44 3.20 -31.85
N LEU A 26 10.93 2.72 -33.00
CA LEU A 26 11.55 1.80 -33.97
C LEU A 26 12.19 0.44 -33.56
N LYS A 27 11.61 -0.60 -34.19
CA LYS A 27 12.22 -1.67 -35.04
C LYS A 27 13.49 -2.42 -34.58
N ASN A 28 13.41 -3.76 -34.51
CA ASN A 28 13.93 -4.65 -35.57
C ASN A 28 13.56 -6.14 -35.38
N ASN A 29 13.59 -6.87 -36.51
CA ASN A 29 13.07 -8.20 -36.81
C ASN A 29 14.24 -9.19 -37.00
N ALA A 30 14.19 -10.45 -36.51
CA ALA A 30 14.96 -11.58 -37.07
C ALA A 30 14.67 -12.96 -36.43
N GLN A 31 14.05 -13.84 -37.23
CA GLN A 31 14.41 -15.25 -37.52
C GLN A 31 14.53 -16.34 -36.43
N GLN A 32 13.66 -17.35 -36.60
CA GLN A 32 13.85 -18.81 -36.46
C GLN A 32 15.26 -19.32 -36.05
N THR A 33 15.30 -20.28 -35.09
CA THR A 33 15.83 -21.64 -35.35
C THR A 33 15.18 -22.68 -34.41
N LYS A 34 14.79 -23.83 -34.99
CA LYS A 34 14.47 -25.08 -34.27
C LYS A 34 15.76 -25.84 -34.01
N SER A 35 15.93 -26.47 -32.85
CA SER A 35 16.72 -27.71 -32.77
C SER A 35 16.27 -28.62 -31.62
N ARG A 36 16.12 -29.91 -31.96
CA ARG A 36 15.74 -31.06 -31.14
C ARG A 36 16.82 -31.38 -30.10
N GLY A 37 16.38 -31.82 -28.92
CA GLY A 37 17.23 -32.56 -27.99
C GLY A 37 16.41 -33.19 -26.87
N LYS A 38 15.89 -34.41 -27.10
CA LYS A 38 15.43 -35.27 -26.01
C LYS A 38 16.61 -35.57 -25.09
N ARG A 39 16.49 -35.25 -23.80
CA ARG A 39 17.05 -36.05 -22.72
C ARG A 39 16.00 -36.17 -21.63
N ASP A 40 15.42 -37.36 -21.58
CA ASP A 40 14.75 -37.88 -20.40
C ASP A 40 15.81 -38.23 -19.35
N LEU A 41 15.38 -38.45 -18.11
CA LEU A 41 16.15 -38.80 -16.91
C LEU A 41 16.89 -37.64 -16.24
N THR A 42 16.32 -37.12 -15.16
CA THR A 42 16.69 -37.53 -13.78
C THR A 42 15.67 -36.90 -12.83
N GLN A 43 15.09 -37.74 -11.96
CA GLN A 43 14.30 -37.31 -10.79
C GLN A 43 15.07 -36.22 -10.06
N LYS A 44 14.60 -34.98 -10.14
CA LYS A 44 15.01 -33.93 -9.22
C LYS A 44 13.89 -33.89 -8.20
N GLU A 45 14.14 -34.47 -7.04
CA GLU A 45 13.36 -34.18 -5.84
C GLU A 45 13.01 -32.69 -5.87
N GLU A 46 11.72 -32.41 -5.86
CA GLU A 46 11.18 -31.12 -5.53
C GLU A 46 11.57 -30.84 -4.07
N VAL A 47 12.82 -30.47 -3.86
CA VAL A 47 13.16 -29.60 -2.75
C VAL A 47 12.43 -28.32 -3.09
N GLN A 48 11.19 -28.21 -2.60
CA GLN A 48 10.49 -26.95 -2.45
C GLN A 48 11.47 -26.07 -1.68
N GLN A 49 12.28 -25.30 -2.38
CA GLN A 49 13.01 -24.20 -1.78
C GLN A 49 11.90 -23.31 -1.26
N GLU A 50 11.57 -23.43 0.03
CA GLU A 50 10.74 -22.47 0.73
C GLU A 50 11.36 -21.12 0.45
N LYS A 51 10.75 -20.39 -0.49
CA LYS A 51 11.11 -19.00 -0.76
C LYS A 51 11.15 -18.31 0.60
N PRO A 52 12.24 -17.64 0.98
CA PRO A 52 12.31 -16.99 2.27
C PRO A 52 11.06 -16.12 2.45
N LYS A 53 10.31 -16.38 3.52
CA LYS A 53 9.06 -15.68 3.82
C LYS A 53 9.32 -14.17 3.82
N SER A 54 8.46 -13.41 3.16
CA SER A 54 8.61 -11.96 3.13
C SER A 54 8.36 -11.36 4.53
N LYS A 55 8.79 -10.11 4.75
CA LYS A 55 8.47 -9.39 6.00
C LYS A 55 6.96 -9.31 6.23
N GLU A 56 6.20 -9.17 5.14
CA GLU A 56 4.74 -9.16 5.18
C GLU A 56 4.18 -10.51 5.65
N ASP A 57 4.67 -11.63 5.11
CA ASP A 57 4.21 -12.97 5.49
C ASP A 57 4.46 -13.26 6.96
N LEU A 58 5.67 -12.93 7.44
CA LEU A 58 6.05 -13.09 8.85
C LEU A 58 5.22 -12.20 9.78
N LEU A 59 4.89 -10.98 9.35
CA LEU A 59 4.01 -10.10 10.10
C LEU A 59 2.59 -10.66 10.13
N ARG A 60 2.05 -11.14 9.00
CA ARG A 60 0.70 -11.71 8.90
C ARG A 60 0.46 -12.88 9.84
N GLU A 61 1.46 -13.72 10.11
CA GLU A 61 1.36 -14.82 11.09
C GLU A 61 1.05 -14.34 12.52
N LYS A 62 1.32 -13.06 12.82
CA LYS A 62 1.16 -12.45 14.15
C LYS A 62 -0.02 -11.48 14.27
N LEU A 63 -0.71 -11.23 13.16
CA LEU A 63 -1.86 -10.33 13.09
C LEU A 63 -3.17 -11.11 13.25
N SER A 64 -4.20 -10.44 13.80
CA SER A 64 -5.58 -10.94 13.73
C SER A 64 -6.13 -10.90 12.30
N GLU A 65 -7.23 -11.60 12.03
CA GLU A 65 -7.88 -11.58 10.70
C GLU A 65 -8.32 -10.17 10.27
N ASP A 66 -8.83 -9.37 11.20
CA ASP A 66 -9.16 -7.97 10.95
C ASP A 66 -7.89 -7.17 10.59
N GLN A 67 -6.82 -7.32 11.36
CA GLN A 67 -5.55 -6.62 11.10
C GLN A 67 -4.96 -7.01 9.74
N LYS A 68 -5.03 -8.28 9.33
CA LYS A 68 -4.62 -8.72 7.99
C LYS A 68 -5.43 -8.00 6.90
N THR A 69 -6.74 -7.89 7.08
CA THR A 69 -7.63 -7.20 6.14
C THR A 69 -7.26 -5.71 6.02
N HIS A 70 -6.93 -5.06 7.13
CA HIS A 70 -6.49 -3.66 7.12
C HIS A 70 -5.05 -3.48 6.62
N LEU A 71 -4.20 -4.49 6.75
CA LEU A 71 -2.88 -4.51 6.13
C LEU A 71 -3.01 -4.57 4.60
N ASP A 72 -3.92 -5.39 4.06
CA ASP A 72 -4.25 -5.43 2.63
C ASP A 72 -4.81 -4.10 2.12
N TRP A 73 -5.71 -3.50 2.89
CA TRP A 73 -6.21 -2.16 2.59
C TRP A 73 -5.09 -1.12 2.57
N LEU A 74 -4.19 -1.15 3.56
CA LEU A 74 -3.07 -0.22 3.67
C LEU A 74 -2.08 -0.40 2.51
N LYS A 75 -1.77 -1.64 2.13
CA LYS A 75 -0.94 -1.95 0.95
C LYS A 75 -1.51 -1.35 -0.33
N THR A 76 -2.83 -1.33 -0.45
CA THR A 76 -3.53 -0.69 -1.59
C THR A 76 -3.54 0.84 -1.48
N ALA A 77 -3.58 1.37 -0.25
CA ALA A 77 -3.55 2.81 -0.01
C ALA A 77 -2.16 3.43 -0.22
N LEU A 78 -1.09 2.71 0.13
CA LEU A 78 0.30 3.12 -0.03
C LEU A 78 0.81 2.73 -1.42
N THR A 79 0.42 3.50 -2.43
CA THR A 79 0.80 3.24 -3.84
C THR A 79 2.22 3.65 -4.17
N ASP A 80 2.84 4.49 -3.33
CA ASP A 80 4.18 5.02 -3.58
C ASP A 80 5.23 3.95 -3.28
N ALA A 81 6.21 3.84 -4.17
CA ALA A 81 7.20 2.77 -4.12
C ALA A 81 7.98 2.80 -2.79
N GLY A 82 7.94 1.71 -2.03
CA GLY A 82 8.69 1.54 -0.79
C GLY A 82 7.97 2.03 0.47
N GLU A 83 6.82 2.70 0.37
CA GLU A 83 6.08 3.17 1.56
C GLU A 83 5.53 2.01 2.39
N PHE A 84 4.97 1.00 1.72
CA PHE A 84 4.49 -0.20 2.40
C PHE A 84 5.64 -0.98 3.03
N GLU A 85 6.77 -1.14 2.33
CA GLU A 85 7.97 -1.79 2.86
C GLU A 85 8.55 -1.04 4.06
N LYS A 86 8.49 0.30 4.06
CA LYS A 86 8.86 1.14 5.20
C LYS A 86 7.91 0.90 6.37
N PHE A 87 6.60 0.81 6.12
CA PHE A 87 5.61 0.47 7.14
C PHE A 87 5.90 -0.90 7.79
N LEU A 88 6.22 -1.92 6.99
CA LEU A 88 6.61 -3.25 7.47
C LEU A 88 7.92 -3.26 8.29
N GLY A 89 8.68 -2.15 8.28
CA GLY A 89 9.91 -1.99 9.05
C GLY A 89 9.72 -1.48 10.48
N TYR A 90 8.50 -1.06 10.87
CA TYR A 90 8.22 -0.59 12.22
C TYR A 90 8.05 -1.71 13.24
N ASP A 91 8.07 -1.34 14.53
CA ASP A 91 7.80 -2.25 15.64
C ASP A 91 6.42 -2.91 15.48
N GLU A 92 6.35 -4.21 15.73
CA GLU A 92 5.12 -5.00 15.57
C GLU A 92 3.93 -4.42 16.34
N ASP A 93 4.16 -3.97 17.58
CA ASP A 93 3.11 -3.38 18.43
C ASP A 93 2.59 -2.05 17.86
N LYS A 94 3.47 -1.26 17.23
CA LYS A 94 3.09 0.00 16.57
C LYS A 94 2.32 -0.27 15.29
N ILE A 95 2.73 -1.29 14.52
CA ILE A 95 1.99 -1.75 13.35
C ILE A 95 0.59 -2.20 13.74
N LYS A 96 0.44 -3.06 14.77
CA LYS A 96 -0.86 -3.52 15.27
C LYS A 96 -1.74 -2.35 15.69
N THR A 97 -1.20 -1.42 16.48
CA THR A 97 -1.90 -0.21 16.91
C THR A 97 -2.36 0.64 15.73
N ALA A 98 -1.52 0.81 14.71
CA ALA A 98 -1.88 1.56 13.50
C ALA A 98 -2.99 0.86 12.71
N LEU A 99 -2.93 -0.47 12.55
CA LEU A 99 -3.95 -1.25 11.86
C LEU A 99 -5.30 -1.22 12.59
N ASP A 100 -5.29 -1.32 13.92
CA ASP A 100 -6.51 -1.22 14.74
C ASP A 100 -7.12 0.20 14.67
N HIS A 101 -6.28 1.23 14.60
CA HIS A 101 -6.74 2.60 14.38
C HIS A 101 -7.36 2.77 12.98
N ILE A 102 -6.71 2.27 11.93
CA ILE A 102 -7.25 2.26 10.56
C ILE A 102 -8.62 1.58 10.53
N LYS A 103 -8.76 0.42 11.18
CA LYS A 103 -10.04 -0.27 11.32
C LYS A 103 -11.10 0.65 11.89
N LYS A 104 -10.83 1.22 13.07
CA LYS A 104 -11.77 2.08 13.78
C LYS A 104 -12.20 3.28 12.94
N GLU A 105 -11.28 3.91 12.24
CA GLU A 105 -11.57 5.06 11.38
C GLU A 105 -12.34 4.68 10.11
N LEU A 106 -12.11 3.48 9.55
CA LEU A 106 -12.86 2.94 8.42
C LEU A 106 -14.28 2.50 8.81
N ASP A 107 -14.45 1.95 10.02
CA ASP A 107 -15.77 1.56 10.55
C ASP A 107 -16.70 2.77 10.68
N LYS A 108 -16.16 3.98 10.88
CA LYS A 108 -16.93 5.24 10.84
C LYS A 108 -17.47 5.57 9.45
N CYS A 109 -16.87 5.02 8.39
CA CYS A 109 -17.21 5.35 7.00
C CYS A 109 -18.36 4.53 6.43
N ASN A 110 -19.40 4.22 7.23
CA ASN A 110 -20.58 3.39 6.94
C ASN A 110 -21.23 3.63 5.54
N GLY A 111 -20.62 3.11 4.46
CA GLY A 111 -20.99 3.38 3.06
C GLY A 111 -20.48 4.70 2.46
N ASN A 112 -19.69 5.49 3.19
CA ASN A 112 -19.11 6.75 2.71
C ASN A 112 -17.78 6.50 1.98
N ASP A 113 -17.86 6.20 0.68
CA ASP A 113 -16.68 5.88 -0.14
C ASP A 113 -15.76 7.09 -0.38
N ASP A 114 -16.32 8.30 -0.46
CA ASP A 114 -15.53 9.54 -0.56
C ASP A 114 -14.70 9.78 0.70
N GLY A 115 -15.29 9.52 1.86
CA GLY A 115 -14.62 9.56 3.16
C GLY A 115 -13.49 8.53 3.24
N LYS A 116 -13.70 7.31 2.74
CA LYS A 116 -12.64 6.28 2.70
C LYS A 116 -11.49 6.67 1.76
N ASN A 117 -11.81 7.23 0.59
CA ASN A 117 -10.77 7.69 -0.35
C ASN A 117 -9.97 8.85 0.22
N THR A 118 -10.63 9.80 0.88
CA THR A 118 -9.97 10.88 1.61
C THR A 118 -9.09 10.31 2.74
N PHE A 119 -9.59 9.31 3.46
CA PHE A 119 -8.84 8.67 4.53
C PHE A 119 -7.55 7.99 4.05
N LYS A 120 -7.52 7.42 2.84
CA LYS A 120 -6.27 6.89 2.24
C LYS A 120 -5.19 7.97 2.15
N GLN A 121 -5.53 9.15 1.65
CA GLN A 121 -4.58 10.27 1.52
C GLN A 121 -4.09 10.75 2.90
N VAL A 122 -4.99 10.77 3.89
CA VAL A 122 -4.64 11.10 5.28
C VAL A 122 -3.65 10.08 5.86
N VAL A 123 -3.87 8.78 5.61
CA VAL A 123 -2.97 7.70 6.07
C VAL A 123 -1.59 7.81 5.42
N GLN A 124 -1.52 8.07 4.10
CA GLN A 124 -0.26 8.32 3.39
C GLN A 124 0.51 9.49 4.04
N GLY A 125 -0.16 10.64 4.20
CA GLY A 125 0.46 11.82 4.81
C GLY A 125 0.94 11.60 6.25
N ALA A 126 0.15 10.91 7.07
CA ALA A 126 0.50 10.61 8.45
C ALA A 126 1.72 9.68 8.54
N LEU A 127 1.79 8.62 7.72
CA LEU A 127 2.93 7.70 7.69
C LEU A 127 4.22 8.35 7.14
N GLY A 128 4.09 9.36 6.29
CA GLY A 128 5.20 10.22 5.88
C GLY A 128 5.90 10.91 7.08
N GLY A 129 5.13 11.26 8.12
CA GLY A 129 5.62 11.83 9.38
C GLY A 129 6.15 10.82 10.40
N GLY A 130 6.00 9.52 10.14
CA GLY A 130 6.38 8.44 11.04
C GLY A 130 5.21 7.82 11.81
N ILE A 131 5.36 6.55 12.24
CA ILE A 131 4.27 5.79 12.87
C ILE A 131 3.94 6.25 14.29
N ASP A 132 4.87 6.89 15.00
CA ASP A 132 4.71 7.21 16.43
C ASP A 132 3.53 8.16 16.72
N LYS A 133 3.21 9.05 15.77
CA LYS A 133 2.07 9.99 15.86
C LYS A 133 0.93 9.63 14.90
N PHE A 134 0.98 8.43 14.33
CA PHE A 134 0.03 8.02 13.29
C PHE A 134 -1.41 8.15 13.76
N THR A 135 -1.74 7.65 14.94
CA THR A 135 -3.11 7.64 15.48
C THR A 135 -3.64 9.04 15.79
N GLU A 136 -2.75 9.98 16.11
CA GLU A 136 -3.10 11.39 16.37
C GLU A 136 -3.39 12.15 15.07
N GLN A 137 -2.71 11.77 13.99
CA GLN A 137 -2.70 12.49 12.71
C GLN A 137 -3.62 11.87 11.65
N SER A 138 -4.03 10.60 11.82
CA SER A 138 -4.81 9.87 10.82
C SER A 138 -6.27 9.67 11.26
N ASN A 139 -7.03 10.74 11.41
CA ASN A 139 -8.48 10.62 11.67
C ASN A 139 -9.28 10.70 10.36
N SER A 140 -10.30 9.86 10.21
CA SER A 140 -11.19 9.95 9.05
C SER A 140 -12.16 11.11 9.18
N THR A 141 -12.55 11.70 8.05
CA THR A 141 -13.62 12.72 7.98
C THR A 141 -15.01 12.09 7.87
N CYS A 142 -15.09 10.76 7.98
CA CYS A 142 -16.29 9.98 7.74
C CYS A 142 -17.43 10.24 8.73
N ASP A 143 -17.10 10.67 9.95
CA ASP A 143 -18.07 11.04 11.00
C ASP A 143 -18.84 12.34 10.65
N GLY A 144 -18.37 13.11 9.65
CA GLY A 144 -18.95 14.40 9.26
C GLY A 144 -20.30 14.33 8.52
N GLY A 145 -20.90 13.15 8.39
CA GLY A 145 -22.16 12.93 7.67
C GLY A 145 -23.42 12.88 8.54
N ASN A 146 -23.31 12.96 9.86
CA ASN A 146 -24.46 12.90 10.76
C ASN A 146 -24.70 14.27 11.42
N SER A 147 -25.31 15.19 10.68
CA SER A 147 -25.91 16.42 11.20
C SER A 147 -27.17 16.76 10.41
#